data_AF-A0A6G0QR78-F1
#
_entry.id   AF-A0A6G0QR78-F1
#
_cell.length_a   1.000
_cell.length_b   1.000
_cell.length_c   1.000
_cell.angle_alpha   90.00
_cell.angle_beta   90.00
_cell.angle_gamma   90.00
#
_symmetry.space_group_name_H-M   'P 1'
#
loop_
_entity.id
_entity.type
_entity.pdbx_description
1 polymer ?
#
loop_
_entity_poly.entity_id
_entity_poly.type
_entity_poly.pdbx_seq_one_letter_code
_entity_poly.pdbx_strand_id
1 'polypeptide(L)'
;MQVSALVALAAALGSFAAQAAVTSTHQCYVEPVFDYIDNDIGYVASSTADGCCAKCEATTGCKAYSWTDMNGGTCWLKSGRGTIVMNATVQSATMQPLDDSGNFGGCQLDEGIDYVGNDIGSVHMLKPLSCCSACYYFPGCRAFTFTTHNDGTCWLKSAKGPTVVNPAARSAQPYLEAPSCGLEQGVDYTTAGCRAFSWTKQNGGTCWLKNRKDGVISKEGVTSAQVKANPASPSCALEQNVDYVGNDIGNAPSTDPYACCSKCMTKRGCHAFSWSDHLGGTCWFKSAKGATAASTGVKSAIV
;
A
#
# COMPACT_ATOMS: atom_id res chain seq x y z
N MET A 1 2.65 -56.25 22.71
CA MET A 1 3.42 -55.19 23.43
C MET A 1 4.74 -55.06 22.68
N GLN A 2 5.13 -53.98 22.02
CA GLN A 2 4.79 -52.57 22.09
C GLN A 2 4.70 -52.00 20.65
N VAL A 3 3.78 -51.07 20.41
CA VAL A 3 3.73 -50.26 19.18
C VAL A 3 4.52 -48.98 19.47
N SER A 4 5.62 -48.77 18.75
CA SER A 4 6.47 -47.58 18.89
C SER A 4 5.74 -46.36 18.31
N ALA A 5 5.44 -45.39 19.17
CA ALA A 5 4.83 -44.12 18.79
C ALA A 5 5.88 -43.21 18.12
N LEU A 6 5.62 -42.82 16.87
CA LEU A 6 6.28 -41.70 16.21
C LEU A 6 5.76 -40.40 16.84
N VAL A 7 6.62 -39.71 17.59
CA VAL A 7 6.36 -38.34 18.04
C VAL A 7 6.68 -37.41 16.87
N ALA A 8 5.64 -36.89 16.21
CA ALA A 8 5.78 -35.81 15.25
C ALA A 8 6.08 -34.52 16.01
N LEU A 9 7.29 -33.97 15.83
CA LEU A 9 7.65 -32.64 16.30
C LEU A 9 6.94 -31.62 15.39
N ALA A 10 5.76 -31.15 15.81
CA ALA A 10 5.12 -30.01 15.17
C ALA A 10 5.92 -28.74 15.55
N ALA A 11 6.68 -28.22 14.59
CA ALA A 11 7.25 -26.88 14.70
C ALA A 11 6.08 -25.88 14.75
N ALA A 12 5.80 -25.34 15.93
CA ALA A 12 4.88 -24.23 16.09
C ALA A 12 5.48 -23.01 15.39
N LEU A 13 5.02 -22.73 14.17
CA LEU A 13 5.16 -21.40 13.57
C LEU A 13 4.26 -20.48 14.39
N GLY A 14 4.83 -19.89 15.45
CA GLY A 14 4.18 -18.83 16.19
C GLY A 14 3.93 -17.67 15.26
N SER A 15 2.67 -17.31 15.07
CA SER A 15 2.28 -16.04 14.48
C SER A 15 2.92 -14.93 15.29
N PHE A 16 3.87 -14.20 14.70
CA PHE A 16 4.39 -12.96 15.27
C PHE A 16 3.29 -11.90 15.17
N ALA A 17 2.35 -11.94 16.11
CA ALA A 17 1.47 -10.80 16.34
C ALA A 17 2.35 -9.66 16.87
N ALA A 18 2.64 -8.67 16.03
CA ALA A 18 3.19 -7.40 16.49
C ALA A 18 2.12 -6.75 17.37
N GLN A 19 2.16 -7.00 18.68
CA GLN A 19 1.31 -6.31 19.63
C GLN A 19 1.75 -4.85 19.69
N ALA A 20 0.82 -3.94 19.47
CA ALA A 20 1.06 -2.51 19.67
C ALA A 20 0.86 -2.19 21.16
N ALA A 21 1.82 -1.49 21.76
CA ALA A 21 1.63 -0.90 23.08
C ALA A 21 0.76 0.35 22.95
N VAL A 22 -0.35 0.41 23.68
CA VAL A 22 -1.33 1.51 23.60
C VAL A 22 -1.33 2.28 24.91
N THR A 23 -1.38 3.60 24.81
CA THR A 23 -1.44 4.54 25.94
C THR A 23 -2.68 5.43 25.84
N SER A 24 -2.79 6.46 26.68
CA SER A 24 -3.98 7.33 26.70
C SER A 24 -4.12 8.18 25.43
N THR A 25 -3.01 8.57 24.82
CA THR A 25 -2.99 9.47 23.66
C THR A 25 -2.12 8.98 22.49
N HIS A 26 -1.34 7.91 22.69
CA HIS A 26 -0.44 7.38 21.66
C HIS A 26 -0.44 5.84 21.60
N GLN A 27 -0.10 5.30 20.43
CA GLN A 27 0.19 3.89 20.20
C GLN A 27 1.63 3.74 19.70
N CYS A 28 2.25 2.61 20.04
CA CYS A 28 3.62 2.27 19.63
C CYS A 28 3.64 0.88 19.03
N TYR A 29 4.04 0.79 17.76
CA TYR A 29 4.33 -0.47 17.09
C TYR A 29 5.78 -0.84 17.34
N VAL A 30 5.99 -1.88 18.16
CA VAL A 30 7.33 -2.38 18.43
C VAL A 30 7.81 -3.19 17.23
N GLU A 31 8.75 -2.61 16.48
CA GLU A 31 9.43 -3.30 15.39
C GLU A 31 10.72 -3.97 15.91
N PRO A 32 10.80 -5.31 15.87
CA PRO A 32 12.01 -6.01 16.29
C PRO A 32 13.12 -5.87 15.25
N VAL A 33 14.38 -6.03 15.66
CA VAL A 33 15.57 -6.07 14.78
C VAL A 33 15.97 -4.69 14.22
N PHE A 34 15.28 -3.62 14.60
CA PHE A 34 15.59 -2.26 14.15
C PHE A 34 16.01 -1.37 15.31
N ASP A 35 17.13 -0.68 15.11
CA ASP A 35 17.66 0.33 16.01
C ASP A 35 17.52 1.70 15.38
N TYR A 36 16.97 2.64 16.15
CA TYR A 36 16.93 4.05 15.79
C TYR A 36 18.20 4.68 16.34
N ILE A 37 19.12 5.05 15.47
CA ILE A 37 20.36 5.69 15.91
C ILE A 37 20.18 7.20 16.00
N ASP A 38 20.89 7.79 16.97
CA ASP A 38 20.87 9.20 17.34
C ASP A 38 19.54 9.70 17.93
N ASN A 39 19.45 11.00 18.16
CA ASN A 39 18.28 11.71 18.71
C ASN A 39 17.89 11.33 20.14
N ASP A 40 18.77 10.65 20.89
CA ASP A 40 18.54 10.33 22.29
C ASP A 40 18.37 11.60 23.13
N ILE A 41 17.28 11.64 23.89
CA ILE A 41 16.96 12.71 24.85
C ILE A 41 17.02 12.24 26.29
N GLY A 42 17.21 10.93 26.50
CA GLY A 42 17.34 10.33 27.82
C GLY A 42 17.11 8.82 27.76
N TYR A 43 17.15 8.19 28.92
CA TYR A 43 16.86 6.76 29.06
C TYR A 43 16.09 6.48 30.33
N VAL A 44 15.36 5.36 30.35
CA VAL A 44 14.55 4.92 31.49
C VAL A 44 14.42 3.41 31.49
N ALA A 45 14.41 2.79 32.66
CA ALA A 45 14.28 1.35 32.78
C ALA A 45 12.87 0.87 32.39
N SER A 46 12.77 -0.24 31.66
CA SER A 46 11.52 -0.95 31.37
C SER A 46 11.82 -2.42 31.12
N SER A 47 11.10 -3.33 31.78
CA SER A 47 11.29 -4.78 31.61
C SER A 47 10.87 -5.29 30.23
N THR A 48 10.06 -4.54 29.49
CA THR A 48 9.63 -4.87 28.13
C THR A 48 9.72 -3.67 27.20
N ALA A 49 9.86 -3.93 25.90
CA ALA A 49 9.80 -2.89 24.87
C ALA A 49 8.44 -2.20 24.82
N ASP A 50 7.34 -2.93 25.07
CA ASP A 50 6.00 -2.34 25.15
C ASP A 50 5.88 -1.30 26.27
N GLY A 51 6.52 -1.56 27.42
CA GLY A 51 6.53 -0.65 28.56
C GLY A 51 7.21 0.70 28.28
N CYS A 52 8.02 0.79 27.21
CA CYS A 52 8.63 2.05 26.80
C CYS A 52 7.63 3.05 26.22
N CYS A 53 6.50 2.59 25.68
CA CYS A 53 5.52 3.48 25.06
C CYS A 53 4.95 4.49 26.06
N ALA A 54 4.48 4.01 27.22
CA ALA A 54 3.98 4.88 28.29
C ALA A 54 5.06 5.81 28.87
N LYS A 55 6.31 5.33 28.92
CA LYS A 55 7.44 6.12 29.42
C LYS A 55 7.83 7.24 28.45
N CYS A 56 7.76 6.97 27.15
CA CYS A 56 7.96 7.97 26.12
C CYS A 56 6.81 8.99 26.12
N GLU A 57 5.55 8.56 26.25
CA GLU A 57 4.39 9.47 26.39
C GLU A 57 4.56 10.45 27.55
N ALA A 58 5.05 9.97 28.71
CA ALA A 58 5.29 10.80 29.88
C ALA A 58 6.51 11.73 29.75
N THR A 59 7.36 11.54 28.74
CA THR A 59 8.61 12.29 28.58
C THR A 59 8.46 13.41 27.57
N THR A 60 8.62 14.65 28.03
CA THR A 60 8.51 15.84 27.16
C THR A 60 9.51 15.75 26.01
N GLY A 61 9.02 15.86 24.78
CA GLY A 61 9.83 15.81 23.56
C GLY A 61 10.12 14.41 23.03
N CYS A 62 9.69 13.34 23.70
CA CYS A 62 9.85 11.98 23.21
C CYS A 62 8.86 11.67 22.08
N LYS A 63 9.38 11.21 20.93
CA LYS A 63 8.59 10.82 19.75
C LYS A 63 8.94 9.42 19.24
N ALA A 64 9.99 8.80 19.78
CA ALA A 64 10.38 7.43 19.49
C ALA A 64 11.19 6.86 20.65
N TYR A 65 11.37 5.54 20.67
CA TYR A 65 12.31 4.89 21.56
C TYR A 65 12.96 3.68 20.89
N SER A 66 14.10 3.28 21.43
CA SER A 66 14.72 1.98 21.18
C SER A 66 14.91 1.27 22.50
N TRP A 67 14.47 0.03 22.60
CA TRP A 67 14.57 -0.80 23.78
C TRP A 67 15.65 -1.85 23.59
N THR A 68 16.42 -2.07 24.67
CA THR A 68 17.47 -3.08 24.76
C THR A 68 17.33 -3.86 26.06
N ASP A 69 17.88 -5.06 26.13
CA ASP A 69 17.94 -5.90 27.34
C ASP A 69 18.97 -5.39 28.38
N MET A 70 19.67 -4.29 28.09
CA MET A 70 20.67 -3.69 28.96
C MET A 70 20.10 -3.38 30.34
N ASN A 71 20.82 -3.78 31.39
CA ASN A 71 20.44 -3.58 32.81
C ASN A 71 19.05 -4.14 33.19
N GLY A 72 18.62 -5.24 32.58
CA GLY A 72 17.30 -5.82 32.81
C GLY A 72 16.18 -5.13 32.03
N GLY A 73 16.54 -4.31 31.03
CA GLY A 73 15.64 -3.63 30.13
C GLY A 73 15.74 -2.11 30.21
N THR A 74 16.20 -1.48 29.14
CA THR A 74 16.40 -0.03 29.04
C THR A 74 15.72 0.54 27.79
N CYS A 75 14.87 1.55 27.97
CA CYS A 75 14.31 2.39 26.91
C CYS A 75 15.21 3.59 26.68
N TRP A 76 15.78 3.70 25.49
CA TRP A 76 16.49 4.86 24.98
C TRP A 76 15.47 5.79 24.31
N LEU A 77 15.06 6.85 25.01
CA LEU A 77 14.01 7.77 24.59
C LEU A 77 14.57 8.78 23.60
N LYS A 78 13.83 9.05 22.53
CA LYS A 78 14.33 9.83 21.39
C LYS A 78 13.37 10.94 20.97
N SER A 79 13.93 12.04 20.49
CA SER A 79 13.16 13.15 19.92
C SER A 79 12.55 12.85 18.54
N GLY A 80 12.92 11.74 17.91
CA GLY A 80 12.41 11.27 16.62
C GLY A 80 13.02 9.92 16.20
N ARG A 81 12.52 9.35 15.10
CA ARG A 81 12.91 8.02 14.57
C ARG A 81 14.39 7.92 14.14
N GLY A 82 15.05 9.04 13.83
CA GLY A 82 16.45 9.05 13.43
C GLY A 82 16.76 8.19 12.19
N THR A 83 18.02 7.79 12.07
CA THR A 83 18.47 6.81 11.04
C THR A 83 18.17 5.40 11.54
N ILE A 84 17.77 4.50 10.65
CA ILE A 84 17.42 3.13 11.01
C ILE A 84 18.56 2.20 10.60
N VAL A 85 19.02 1.37 11.52
CA VAL A 85 19.97 0.29 11.24
C VAL A 85 19.42 -1.05 11.72
N MET A 86 19.83 -2.14 11.07
CA MET A 86 19.47 -3.48 11.54
C MET A 86 20.33 -3.87 12.73
N ASN A 87 19.67 -4.22 13.83
CA ASN A 87 20.28 -4.76 15.04
C ASN A 87 19.30 -5.73 15.72
N ALA A 88 19.59 -7.04 15.66
CA ALA A 88 18.72 -8.09 16.16
C ALA A 88 18.44 -8.04 17.68
N THR A 89 19.23 -7.28 18.43
CA THR A 89 19.09 -7.14 19.89
C THR A 89 18.24 -5.95 20.32
N VAL A 90 17.81 -5.11 19.36
CA VAL A 90 17.08 -3.87 19.62
C VAL A 90 15.64 -4.01 19.13
N GLN A 91 14.71 -3.41 19.88
CA GLN A 91 13.32 -3.28 19.49
C GLN A 91 12.93 -1.80 19.56
N SER A 92 12.47 -1.22 18.46
CA SER A 92 12.20 0.21 18.40
C SER A 92 10.74 0.50 18.10
N ALA A 93 10.26 1.68 18.48
CA ALA A 93 8.93 2.14 18.11
C ALA A 93 8.87 3.67 18.05
N THR A 94 7.98 4.18 17.19
CA THR A 94 7.62 5.60 17.14
C THR A 94 6.31 5.83 17.87
N MET A 95 6.19 6.96 18.54
CA MET A 95 4.95 7.44 19.13
C MET A 95 4.00 7.84 18.00
N GLN A 96 2.90 7.11 17.85
CA GLN A 96 1.85 7.42 16.88
C GLN A 96 0.65 8.01 17.63
N PRO A 97 0.15 9.21 17.27
CA PRO A 97 -0.99 9.80 17.95
C PRO A 97 -2.25 8.94 17.76
N LEU A 98 -3.03 8.80 18.84
CA LEU A 98 -4.38 8.26 18.80
C LEU A 98 -5.32 9.42 18.41
N ASP A 99 -5.67 9.50 17.13
CA ASP A 99 -6.63 10.49 16.66
C ASP A 99 -8.07 10.00 16.89
N ASP A 100 -8.69 10.50 17.96
CA ASP A 100 -10.10 10.32 18.29
C ASP A 100 -11.01 11.40 17.66
N SER A 101 -10.45 12.40 16.96
CA SER A 101 -11.18 13.58 16.50
C SER A 101 -12.05 13.35 15.26
N GLY A 102 -12.04 12.13 14.70
CA GLY A 102 -12.78 11.80 13.48
C GLY A 102 -12.27 12.53 12.23
N ASN A 103 -11.15 13.25 12.33
CA ASN A 103 -10.58 14.06 11.25
C ASN A 103 -9.25 13.49 10.74
N PHE A 104 -8.98 12.20 10.97
CA PHE A 104 -7.88 11.49 10.35
C PHE A 104 -8.20 11.20 8.88
N GLY A 105 -7.91 12.16 8.01
CA GLY A 105 -7.75 11.94 6.56
C GLY A 105 -8.95 11.30 5.84
N GLY A 106 -10.19 11.52 6.29
CA GLY A 106 -11.37 11.01 5.59
C GLY A 106 -11.66 9.52 5.82
N CYS A 107 -11.23 8.93 6.94
CA CYS A 107 -11.62 7.56 7.30
C CYS A 107 -13.13 7.50 7.62
N GLN A 108 -13.95 7.05 6.65
CA GLN A 108 -15.39 6.88 6.80
C GLN A 108 -15.69 5.42 7.16
N LEU A 109 -16.37 5.22 8.30
CA LEU A 109 -16.75 3.88 8.76
C LEU A 109 -18.00 3.38 8.04
N ASP A 110 -17.90 2.19 7.47
CA ASP A 110 -19.04 1.36 7.08
C ASP A 110 -19.62 0.71 8.35
N GLU A 111 -20.71 1.30 8.85
CA GLU A 111 -21.41 0.86 10.05
C GLU A 111 -22.11 -0.50 9.82
N GLY A 112 -21.85 -1.49 10.69
CA GLY A 112 -22.52 -2.79 10.62
C GLY A 112 -22.05 -3.68 9.47
N ILE A 113 -20.88 -3.40 8.91
CA ILE A 113 -20.29 -4.14 7.79
C ILE A 113 -18.96 -4.74 8.22
N ASP A 114 -18.76 -6.02 7.90
CA ASP A 114 -17.51 -6.73 8.03
C ASP A 114 -16.88 -6.95 6.65
N TYR A 115 -15.63 -6.51 6.47
CA TYR A 115 -14.82 -6.89 5.32
C TYR A 115 -14.20 -8.26 5.59
N VAL A 116 -14.59 -9.29 4.84
CA VAL A 116 -14.16 -10.67 5.16
C VAL A 116 -12.83 -11.00 4.48
N GLY A 117 -11.91 -11.58 5.26
CA GLY A 117 -10.62 -12.08 4.79
C GLY A 117 -9.57 -10.99 4.56
N ASN A 118 -8.46 -11.40 3.93
CA ASN A 118 -7.26 -10.57 3.71
C ASN A 118 -6.58 -10.07 4.99
N ASP A 119 -6.84 -10.69 6.16
CA ASP A 119 -6.25 -10.31 7.43
C ASP A 119 -4.73 -10.53 7.42
N ILE A 120 -4.00 -9.46 7.72
CA ILE A 120 -2.53 -9.46 7.81
C ILE A 120 -2.03 -9.25 9.24
N GLY A 121 -2.94 -8.96 10.16
CA GLY A 121 -2.66 -8.78 11.57
C GLY A 121 -3.88 -8.26 12.30
N SER A 122 -3.77 -8.18 13.62
CA SER A 122 -4.78 -7.52 14.44
C SER A 122 -4.16 -6.73 15.58
N VAL A 123 -4.85 -5.68 16.00
CA VAL A 123 -4.47 -4.87 17.16
C VAL A 123 -5.68 -4.64 18.04
N HIS A 124 -5.46 -4.60 19.35
CA HIS A 124 -6.52 -4.24 20.28
C HIS A 124 -6.73 -2.72 20.27
N MET A 125 -7.98 -2.28 20.15
CA MET A 125 -8.36 -0.86 20.20
C MET A 125 -9.68 -0.70 20.93
N LEU A 126 -9.84 0.40 21.68
CA LEU A 126 -11.08 0.67 22.40
C LEU A 126 -12.18 1.26 21.50
N LYS A 127 -11.81 1.83 20.35
CA LYS A 127 -12.73 2.50 19.44
C LYS A 127 -12.47 2.12 17.98
N PRO A 128 -13.52 2.00 17.16
CA PRO A 128 -13.37 1.70 15.73
C PRO A 128 -12.53 2.72 14.95
N LEU A 129 -12.68 4.02 15.25
CA LEU A 129 -11.92 5.09 14.59
C LEU A 129 -10.42 4.97 14.82
N SER A 130 -9.98 4.45 15.97
CA SER A 130 -8.56 4.22 16.26
C SER A 130 -7.94 3.21 15.30
N CYS A 131 -8.71 2.29 14.73
CA CYS A 131 -8.24 1.37 13.69
C CYS A 131 -7.79 2.07 12.40
N CYS A 132 -8.28 3.29 12.13
CA CYS A 132 -7.86 4.06 10.96
C CYS A 132 -6.37 4.39 11.04
N SER A 133 -5.94 4.92 12.18
CA SER A 133 -4.53 5.22 12.45
C SER A 133 -3.70 3.93 12.45
N ALA A 134 -4.24 2.86 13.05
CA ALA A 134 -3.56 1.57 13.10
C ALA A 134 -3.28 1.03 11.70
N CYS A 135 -4.29 1.02 10.83
CA CYS A 135 -4.15 0.58 9.45
C CYS A 135 -3.25 1.53 8.64
N TYR A 136 -3.31 2.84 8.88
CA TYR A 136 -2.44 3.78 8.19
C TYR A 136 -0.94 3.52 8.45
N TYR A 137 -0.57 3.15 9.69
CA TYR A 137 0.82 2.88 10.06
C TYR A 137 1.24 1.43 9.93
N PHE A 138 0.32 0.48 9.73
CA PHE A 138 0.63 -0.93 9.58
C PHE A 138 1.06 -1.24 8.13
N PRO A 139 2.31 -1.67 7.89
CA PRO A 139 2.79 -1.93 6.54
C PRO A 139 1.90 -2.92 5.79
N GLY A 140 1.45 -2.52 4.60
CA GLY A 140 0.59 -3.33 3.75
C GLY A 140 -0.89 -3.31 4.12
N CYS A 141 -1.32 -2.58 5.16
CA CYS A 141 -2.75 -2.45 5.47
C CYS A 141 -3.44 -1.48 4.50
N ARG A 142 -4.55 -1.92 3.91
CA ARG A 142 -5.39 -1.15 2.97
C ARG A 142 -6.86 -1.11 3.36
N ALA A 143 -7.25 -1.87 4.37
CA ALA A 143 -8.57 -1.85 4.97
C ALA A 143 -8.52 -2.43 6.38
N PHE A 144 -9.55 -2.20 7.18
CA PHE A 144 -9.70 -2.89 8.46
C PHE A 144 -11.17 -3.22 8.74
N THR A 145 -11.39 -4.21 9.61
CA THR A 145 -12.67 -4.42 10.30
C THR A 145 -12.40 -4.27 11.80
N PHE A 146 -13.11 -3.42 12.50
CA PHE A 146 -13.20 -3.42 13.96
C PHE A 146 -14.34 -4.31 14.43
N THR A 147 -14.10 -5.12 15.45
CA THR A 147 -15.15 -5.87 16.16
C THR A 147 -15.00 -5.72 17.67
N THR A 148 -16.05 -6.04 18.42
CA THR A 148 -16.04 -6.06 19.90
C THR A 148 -15.34 -7.30 20.48
N HIS A 149 -14.56 -8.02 19.68
CA HIS A 149 -13.81 -9.18 20.16
C HIS A 149 -12.72 -8.72 21.13
N ASN A 150 -12.58 -9.39 22.28
CA ASN A 150 -11.63 -9.06 23.35
C ASN A 150 -11.64 -7.57 23.73
N ASP A 151 -12.82 -7.01 24.01
CA ASP A 151 -13.01 -5.59 24.35
C ASP A 151 -12.62 -4.58 23.25
N GLY A 152 -12.34 -5.08 22.04
CA GLY A 152 -12.15 -4.29 20.83
C GLY A 152 -10.93 -4.73 20.04
N THR A 153 -11.16 -5.30 18.86
CA THR A 153 -10.10 -5.80 17.98
C THR A 153 -10.23 -5.16 16.60
N CYS A 154 -9.17 -4.52 16.12
CA CYS A 154 -9.00 -4.12 14.74
C CYS A 154 -8.31 -5.24 13.96
N TRP A 155 -9.03 -5.83 13.03
CA TRP A 155 -8.52 -6.79 12.06
C TRP A 155 -8.00 -6.03 10.84
N LEU A 156 -6.67 -5.91 10.74
CA LEU A 156 -5.96 -5.16 9.71
C LEU A 156 -5.82 -6.02 8.45
N LYS A 157 -6.09 -5.45 7.27
CA LYS A 157 -6.23 -6.21 6.03
C LYS A 157 -5.42 -5.64 4.88
N SER A 158 -4.89 -6.51 4.03
CA SER A 158 -4.14 -6.11 2.84
C SER A 158 -4.99 -5.54 1.71
N ALA A 159 -6.31 -5.77 1.73
CA ALA A 159 -7.26 -5.24 0.76
C ALA A 159 -8.70 -5.30 1.32
N LYS A 160 -9.62 -4.53 0.74
CA LYS A 160 -11.06 -4.68 1.00
C LYS A 160 -11.55 -5.99 0.39
N GLY A 161 -11.92 -6.93 1.26
CA GLY A 161 -12.54 -8.20 0.88
C GLY A 161 -14.05 -8.07 0.60
N PRO A 162 -14.74 -9.20 0.34
CA PRO A 162 -16.19 -9.25 0.27
C PRO A 162 -16.83 -8.70 1.55
N THR A 163 -17.94 -7.97 1.42
CA THR A 163 -18.62 -7.35 2.56
C THR A 163 -19.76 -8.23 3.06
N VAL A 164 -19.81 -8.49 4.37
CA VAL A 164 -20.92 -9.20 5.04
C VAL A 164 -21.56 -8.26 6.05
N VAL A 165 -22.89 -8.33 6.17
CA VAL A 165 -23.62 -7.58 7.20
C VAL A 165 -23.32 -8.19 8.57
N ASN A 166 -22.72 -7.40 9.45
CA ASN A 166 -22.45 -7.75 10.83
C ASN A 166 -22.65 -6.50 11.70
N PRO A 167 -23.77 -6.39 12.45
CA PRO A 167 -24.10 -5.20 13.24
C PRO A 167 -23.03 -4.80 14.28
N ALA A 168 -22.20 -5.74 14.72
CA ALA A 168 -21.11 -5.52 15.67
C ALA A 168 -19.78 -5.10 14.99
N ALA A 169 -19.72 -5.09 13.67
CA ALA A 169 -18.54 -4.73 12.91
C ALA A 169 -18.58 -3.25 12.47
N ARG A 170 -17.40 -2.64 12.38
CA ARG A 170 -17.18 -1.32 11.77
C ARG A 170 -15.96 -1.42 10.89
N SER A 171 -16.14 -1.27 9.58
CA SER A 171 -15.04 -1.42 8.64
C SER A 171 -14.72 -0.09 7.98
N ALA A 172 -13.49 0.09 7.51
CA ALA A 172 -13.19 1.19 6.60
C ALA A 172 -11.99 0.87 5.72
N GLN A 173 -11.88 1.63 4.65
CA GLN A 173 -10.63 1.83 3.93
C GLN A 173 -10.14 3.23 4.32
N PRO A 174 -9.03 3.35 5.08
CA PRO A 174 -8.36 4.63 5.21
C PRO A 174 -8.06 5.13 3.80
N TYR A 175 -8.39 6.38 3.47
CA TYR A 175 -8.29 6.93 2.11
C TYR A 175 -6.83 6.92 1.65
N LEU A 176 -6.35 5.79 1.11
CA LEU A 176 -5.02 5.62 0.54
C LEU A 176 -4.98 6.24 -0.86
N GLU A 177 -5.26 7.53 -0.95
CA GLU A 177 -4.77 8.36 -2.05
C GLU A 177 -3.77 9.42 -1.58
N ALA A 178 -3.45 9.48 -0.28
CA ALA A 178 -2.29 10.24 0.16
C ALA A 178 -1.02 9.51 -0.31
N PRO A 179 -0.22 10.09 -1.24
CA PRO A 179 1.06 9.50 -1.61
C PRO A 179 1.96 9.45 -0.37
N SER A 180 2.28 8.25 0.10
CA SER A 180 3.31 8.07 1.13
C SER A 180 4.68 8.07 0.45
N CYS A 181 5.63 8.81 1.01
CA CYS A 181 7.04 8.69 0.64
C CYS A 181 7.65 7.48 1.38
N GLY A 182 7.43 6.27 0.87
CA GLY A 182 7.98 5.04 1.43
C GLY A 182 8.23 4.00 0.35
N LEU A 183 9.31 3.22 0.47
CA LEU A 183 9.56 2.05 -0.38
C LEU A 183 8.80 0.85 0.22
N GLU A 184 7.73 0.40 -0.44
CA GLU A 184 6.99 -0.80 -0.04
C GLU A 184 7.73 -2.08 -0.52
N GLN A 185 8.17 -2.94 0.40
CA GLN A 185 8.75 -4.24 0.05
C GLN A 185 7.67 -5.27 -0.26
N GLY A 186 7.85 -6.05 -1.34
CA GLY A 186 6.93 -7.12 -1.73
C GLY A 186 5.61 -6.64 -2.35
N VAL A 187 5.49 -5.34 -2.63
CA VAL A 187 4.29 -4.77 -3.27
C VAL A 187 4.56 -4.50 -4.75
N ASP A 188 3.79 -5.18 -5.61
CA ASP A 188 3.66 -4.81 -7.02
C ASP A 188 2.57 -3.75 -7.14
N TYR A 189 2.98 -2.47 -7.16
CA TYR A 189 2.09 -1.42 -7.62
C TYR A 189 1.83 -1.65 -9.10
N THR A 190 0.70 -2.28 -9.41
CA THR A 190 0.24 -2.34 -10.79
C THR A 190 -0.16 -0.94 -11.21
N THR A 191 0.82 -0.15 -11.67
CA THR A 191 0.54 1.11 -12.36
C THR A 191 -0.38 0.72 -13.51
N ALA A 192 -1.63 1.19 -13.48
CA ALA A 192 -2.62 0.84 -14.50
C ALA A 192 -2.03 1.21 -15.87
N GLY A 193 -1.58 0.20 -16.62
CA GLY A 193 -0.92 0.40 -17.90
C GLY A 193 0.54 -0.02 -17.99
N CYS A 194 1.33 -0.11 -16.92
CA CYS A 194 2.74 -0.53 -17.03
C CYS A 194 2.86 -2.04 -17.31
N ARG A 195 3.54 -2.40 -18.41
CA ARG A 195 3.77 -3.79 -18.85
C ARG A 195 5.25 -4.11 -19.02
N ALA A 196 6.09 -3.10 -19.20
CA ALA A 196 7.53 -3.23 -19.27
C ALA A 196 8.19 -2.00 -18.65
N PHE A 197 9.45 -2.12 -18.24
CA PHE A 197 10.23 -0.97 -17.82
C PHE A 197 11.66 -1.06 -18.35
N SER A 198 12.34 0.08 -18.39
CA SER A 198 13.79 0.15 -18.52
C SER A 198 14.33 1.05 -17.42
N TRP A 199 15.33 0.58 -16.70
CA TRP A 199 16.07 1.35 -15.73
C TRP A 199 17.39 1.82 -16.33
N THR A 200 17.82 3.04 -15.97
CA THR A 200 19.08 3.65 -16.39
C THR A 200 19.73 4.38 -15.24
N LYS A 201 21.05 4.56 -15.25
CA LYS A 201 21.80 5.35 -14.24
C LYS A 201 21.56 6.87 -14.30
N GLN A 202 20.73 7.36 -15.22
CA GLN A 202 20.44 8.79 -15.34
C GLN A 202 19.84 9.34 -14.04
N ASN A 203 20.22 10.56 -13.64
CA ASN A 203 19.71 11.26 -12.45
C ASN A 203 19.78 10.43 -11.14
N GLY A 204 20.82 9.61 -10.96
CA GLY A 204 20.94 8.74 -9.78
C GLY A 204 20.12 7.44 -9.87
N GLY A 205 19.41 7.21 -10.98
CA GLY A 205 18.59 6.04 -11.22
C GLY A 205 17.19 6.43 -11.72
N THR A 206 16.96 6.36 -13.03
CA THR A 206 15.64 6.62 -13.64
C THR A 206 15.00 5.32 -14.09
N CYS A 207 13.75 5.09 -13.67
CA CYS A 207 12.91 3.99 -14.15
C CYS A 207 11.89 4.50 -15.20
N TRP A 208 12.03 4.03 -16.43
CA TRP A 208 11.18 4.36 -17.57
C TRP A 208 10.08 3.31 -17.72
N LEU A 209 8.90 3.60 -17.17
CA LEU A 209 7.71 2.74 -17.26
C LEU A 209 7.11 2.78 -18.67
N LYS A 210 6.72 1.62 -19.20
CA LYS A 210 6.22 1.46 -20.56
C LYS A 210 4.94 0.65 -20.54
N ASN A 211 4.01 1.01 -21.42
CA ASN A 211 2.73 0.31 -21.52
C ASN A 211 2.76 -0.95 -22.38
N ARG A 212 3.86 -1.20 -23.09
CA ARG A 212 4.10 -2.40 -23.89
C ARG A 212 5.61 -2.65 -24.04
N LYS A 213 5.95 -3.88 -24.40
CA LYS A 213 7.28 -4.25 -24.92
C LYS A 213 7.28 -4.06 -26.43
N ASP A 214 7.93 -3.01 -26.90
CA ASP A 214 8.14 -2.71 -28.32
C ASP A 214 9.41 -3.39 -28.86
N GLY A 215 9.82 -3.00 -30.08
CA GLY A 215 11.13 -3.37 -30.63
C GLY A 215 12.26 -3.11 -29.64
N VAL A 216 13.14 -4.09 -29.48
CA VAL A 216 14.24 -4.06 -28.51
C VAL A 216 15.50 -3.59 -29.20
N ILE A 217 16.15 -2.57 -28.63
CA ILE A 217 17.46 -2.07 -29.05
C ILE A 217 18.44 -2.31 -27.90
N SER A 218 19.59 -2.92 -28.19
CA SER A 218 20.65 -3.09 -27.19
C SER A 218 21.30 -1.73 -26.89
N LYS A 219 21.36 -1.37 -25.61
CA LYS A 219 22.06 -0.17 -25.12
C LYS A 219 22.80 -0.52 -23.84
N GLU A 220 24.08 -0.18 -23.78
CA GLU A 220 24.91 -0.38 -22.60
C GLU A 220 24.38 0.43 -21.40
N GLY A 221 24.42 -0.15 -20.20
CA GLY A 221 23.97 0.51 -18.97
C GLY A 221 22.45 0.61 -18.79
N VAL A 222 21.65 -0.06 -19.62
CA VAL A 222 20.19 -0.13 -19.51
C VAL A 222 19.76 -1.52 -19.04
N THR A 223 19.01 -1.60 -17.95
CA THR A 223 18.40 -2.84 -17.45
C THR A 223 16.91 -2.81 -17.74
N SER A 224 16.36 -3.80 -18.45
CA SER A 224 14.93 -3.80 -18.79
C SER A 224 14.27 -5.12 -18.42
N ALA A 225 12.99 -5.09 -18.06
CA ALA A 225 12.19 -6.28 -17.88
C ALA A 225 10.76 -6.08 -18.39
N GLN A 226 10.15 -7.19 -18.78
CA GLN A 226 8.73 -7.26 -19.07
C GLN A 226 8.02 -7.81 -17.84
N VAL A 227 7.06 -7.06 -17.32
CA VAL A 227 6.30 -7.43 -16.12
C VAL A 227 5.02 -8.17 -16.52
N LYS A 228 4.41 -7.77 -17.65
CA LYS A 228 3.19 -8.41 -18.19
C LYS A 228 3.33 -8.63 -19.70
N ALA A 229 2.73 -9.71 -20.21
CA ALA A 229 2.63 -9.94 -21.66
C ALA A 229 1.99 -8.73 -22.36
N ASN A 230 2.32 -8.47 -23.62
CA ASN A 230 1.57 -7.47 -24.39
C ASN A 230 0.12 -7.96 -24.58
N PRO A 231 -0.86 -7.04 -24.74
CA PRO A 231 -2.17 -7.42 -25.23
C PRO A 231 -2.06 -8.22 -26.54
N ALA A 232 -2.97 -9.17 -26.77
CA ALA A 232 -3.00 -9.90 -28.02
C ALA A 232 -3.20 -8.92 -29.18
N SER A 233 -2.31 -8.97 -30.18
CA SER A 233 -2.42 -8.16 -31.39
C SER A 233 -3.80 -8.34 -32.03
N PRO A 234 -4.49 -7.26 -32.46
CA PRO A 234 -3.99 -5.89 -32.70
C PRO A 234 -4.17 -4.88 -31.54
N SER A 235 -4.44 -5.33 -30.32
CA SER A 235 -4.75 -4.43 -29.19
C SER A 235 -3.63 -3.42 -28.91
N CYS A 236 -4.03 -2.14 -28.80
CA CYS A 236 -3.23 -0.96 -28.50
C CYS A 236 -2.13 -0.58 -29.51
N ALA A 237 -2.24 -1.03 -30.75
CA ALA A 237 -1.48 -0.48 -31.86
C ALA A 237 -2.16 0.79 -32.40
N LEU A 238 -1.51 1.96 -32.27
CA LEU A 238 -2.06 3.24 -32.72
C LEU A 238 -2.08 3.33 -34.25
N GLU A 239 -3.26 3.46 -34.82
CA GLU A 239 -3.53 3.94 -36.17
C GLU A 239 -3.41 5.48 -36.17
N GLN A 240 -2.46 6.01 -36.94
CA GLN A 240 -2.20 7.44 -37.03
C GLN A 240 -3.14 8.11 -38.01
N ASN A 241 -3.63 9.31 -37.66
CA ASN A 241 -4.55 10.12 -38.46
C ASN A 241 -5.87 9.41 -38.80
N VAL A 242 -6.33 8.54 -37.91
CA VAL A 242 -7.58 7.77 -38.07
C VAL A 242 -8.45 8.00 -36.85
N ASP A 243 -9.68 8.45 -37.08
CA ASP A 243 -10.73 8.48 -36.08
C ASP A 243 -11.64 7.26 -36.22
N TYR A 244 -12.05 6.70 -35.09
CA TYR A 244 -13.07 5.67 -35.04
C TYR A 244 -14.40 6.37 -34.79
N VAL A 245 -15.35 6.27 -35.70
CA VAL A 245 -16.56 7.09 -35.66
C VAL A 245 -17.62 6.41 -34.80
N GLY A 246 -18.12 7.16 -33.81
CA GLY A 246 -19.21 6.74 -32.93
C GLY A 246 -18.80 5.71 -31.87
N ASN A 247 -19.81 5.01 -31.32
CA ASN A 247 -19.68 4.05 -30.21
C ASN A 247 -19.06 4.63 -28.93
N ASP A 248 -19.08 5.95 -28.74
CA ASP A 248 -18.48 6.60 -27.57
C ASP A 248 -19.22 6.23 -26.29
N ILE A 249 -18.46 5.79 -25.29
CA ILE A 249 -18.93 5.40 -23.95
C ILE A 249 -18.32 6.29 -22.85
N GLY A 250 -17.74 7.41 -23.25
CA GLY A 250 -17.15 8.43 -22.38
C GLY A 250 -15.74 8.80 -22.79
N ASN A 251 -15.11 9.69 -22.03
CA ASN A 251 -13.79 10.20 -22.31
C ASN A 251 -12.97 10.40 -21.04
N ALA A 252 -11.66 10.62 -21.19
CA ALA A 252 -10.78 11.05 -20.10
C ALA A 252 -9.61 11.88 -20.64
N PRO A 253 -9.08 12.85 -19.88
CA PRO A 253 -7.90 13.60 -20.28
C PRO A 253 -6.65 12.69 -20.31
N SER A 254 -5.79 12.93 -21.30
CA SER A 254 -4.48 12.31 -21.44
C SER A 254 -3.61 13.07 -22.42
N THR A 255 -2.45 13.56 -22.00
CA THR A 255 -1.45 14.17 -22.90
C THR A 255 -0.72 13.14 -23.76
N ASP A 256 -0.73 11.87 -23.35
CA ASP A 256 -0.14 10.75 -24.06
C ASP A 256 -1.23 9.86 -24.70
N PRO A 257 -1.26 9.70 -26.03
CA PRO A 257 -2.18 8.78 -26.71
C PRO A 257 -2.03 7.32 -26.26
N TYR A 258 -0.82 6.90 -25.89
CA TYR A 258 -0.56 5.52 -25.46
C TYR A 258 -1.22 5.20 -24.11
N ALA A 259 -1.42 6.20 -23.25
CA ALA A 259 -2.12 6.01 -21.98
C ALA A 259 -3.63 5.77 -22.15
N CYS A 260 -4.22 6.11 -23.31
CA CYS A 260 -5.63 5.83 -23.60
C CYS A 260 -5.94 4.34 -23.66
N CYS A 261 -5.00 3.53 -24.16
CA CYS A 261 -5.10 2.07 -24.15
C CYS A 261 -5.33 1.55 -22.73
N SER A 262 -4.52 1.99 -21.77
CA SER A 262 -4.61 1.55 -20.38
C SER A 262 -5.90 1.99 -19.73
N LYS A 263 -6.30 3.25 -19.96
CA LYS A 263 -7.58 3.78 -19.44
C LYS A 263 -8.79 3.03 -20.03
N CYS A 264 -8.73 2.65 -21.31
CA CYS A 264 -9.76 1.84 -21.94
C CYS A 264 -9.81 0.43 -21.33
N MET A 265 -8.67 -0.26 -21.14
CA MET A 265 -8.65 -1.58 -20.48
C MET A 265 -9.29 -1.58 -19.09
N THR A 266 -9.18 -0.48 -18.34
CA THR A 266 -9.80 -0.34 -17.02
C THR A 266 -11.28 0.04 -17.08
N LYS A 267 -11.76 0.55 -18.22
CA LYS A 267 -13.13 1.01 -18.40
C LYS A 267 -13.99 -0.14 -18.92
N ARG A 268 -14.92 -0.60 -18.09
CA ARG A 268 -15.86 -1.68 -18.44
C ARG A 268 -16.58 -1.36 -19.76
N GLY A 269 -16.53 -2.31 -20.69
CA GLY A 269 -17.17 -2.20 -22.01
C GLY A 269 -16.39 -1.38 -23.04
N CYS A 270 -15.17 -0.94 -22.74
CA CYS A 270 -14.30 -0.28 -23.71
C CYS A 270 -13.52 -1.32 -24.51
N HIS A 271 -13.62 -1.23 -25.84
CA HIS A 271 -12.96 -2.13 -26.79
C HIS A 271 -12.19 -1.36 -27.87
N ALA A 272 -12.26 -0.04 -27.85
CA ALA A 272 -11.46 0.83 -28.70
C ALA A 272 -11.38 2.25 -28.11
N PHE A 273 -10.46 3.07 -28.62
CA PHE A 273 -10.43 4.49 -28.32
C PHE A 273 -9.92 5.30 -29.51
N SER A 274 -10.22 6.59 -29.48
CA SER A 274 -9.60 7.61 -30.34
C SER A 274 -9.04 8.70 -29.46
N TRP A 275 -7.80 9.10 -29.68
CA TRP A 275 -7.15 10.19 -28.97
C TRP A 275 -7.03 11.40 -29.89
N SER A 276 -7.31 12.59 -29.35
CA SER A 276 -7.16 13.88 -30.04
C SER A 276 -6.47 14.90 -29.12
N ASP A 277 -5.96 15.99 -29.69
CA ASP A 277 -5.37 17.13 -28.98
C ASP A 277 -6.39 18.03 -28.24
N HIS A 278 -7.69 17.72 -28.37
CA HIS A 278 -8.76 18.39 -27.63
C HIS A 278 -8.43 18.55 -26.14
N LEU A 279 -8.49 19.80 -25.65
CA LEU A 279 -8.19 20.20 -24.26
C LEU A 279 -6.78 19.77 -23.77
N GLY A 280 -5.79 19.77 -24.65
CA GLY A 280 -4.42 19.35 -24.31
C GLY A 280 -4.22 17.83 -24.35
N GLY A 281 -5.19 17.09 -24.87
CA GLY A 281 -5.15 15.65 -25.02
C GLY A 281 -6.34 14.97 -24.36
N THR A 282 -7.17 14.30 -25.16
CA THR A 282 -8.37 13.60 -24.69
C THR A 282 -8.47 12.22 -25.33
N CYS A 283 -8.72 11.21 -24.50
CA CYS A 283 -9.10 9.86 -24.92
C CYS A 283 -10.62 9.77 -25.03
N TRP A 284 -11.13 9.40 -26.20
CA TRP A 284 -12.53 9.12 -26.47
C TRP A 284 -12.71 7.59 -26.49
N PHE A 285 -13.28 7.04 -25.42
CA PHE A 285 -13.46 5.60 -25.23
C PHE A 285 -14.67 5.09 -25.97
N LYS A 286 -14.52 3.91 -26.58
CA LYS A 286 -15.52 3.35 -27.48
C LYS A 286 -15.81 1.90 -27.14
N SER A 287 -17.07 1.49 -27.31
CA SER A 287 -17.49 0.09 -27.15
C SER A 287 -17.10 -0.79 -28.34
N ALA A 288 -16.70 -0.23 -29.47
CA ALA A 288 -16.18 -0.95 -30.63
C ALA A 288 -15.43 -0.01 -31.60
N LYS A 289 -14.63 -0.55 -32.52
CA LYS A 289 -13.91 0.22 -33.58
C LYS A 289 -14.85 0.98 -34.52
N GLY A 290 -16.06 0.47 -34.78
CA GLY A 290 -17.02 1.12 -35.68
C GLY A 290 -16.47 1.37 -37.09
N ALA A 291 -17.07 2.36 -37.78
CA ALA A 291 -16.54 2.90 -39.04
C ALA A 291 -15.32 3.80 -38.76
N THR A 292 -14.45 4.00 -39.75
CA THR A 292 -13.24 4.83 -39.60
C THR A 292 -13.24 6.01 -40.55
N ALA A 293 -12.76 7.16 -40.07
CA ALA A 293 -12.57 8.37 -40.86
C ALA A 293 -11.13 8.86 -40.81
N ALA A 294 -10.62 9.39 -41.92
CA ALA A 294 -9.32 10.06 -41.93
C ALA A 294 -9.44 11.38 -41.16
N SER A 295 -8.64 11.57 -40.11
CA SER A 295 -8.66 12.75 -39.27
C SER A 295 -7.26 13.09 -38.79
N THR A 296 -6.71 14.19 -39.30
CA THR A 296 -5.32 14.60 -39.01
C THR A 296 -5.16 14.89 -37.51
N GLY A 297 -4.13 14.30 -36.89
CA GLY A 297 -3.84 14.46 -35.47
C GLY A 297 -4.56 13.46 -34.54
N VAL A 298 -5.58 12.77 -35.03
CA VAL A 298 -6.29 11.73 -34.25
C VAL A 298 -5.53 10.41 -34.30
N LYS A 299 -5.42 9.72 -33.16
CA LYS A 299 -4.75 8.43 -33.04
C LYS A 299 -5.69 7.43 -32.40
N SER A 300 -6.01 6.34 -33.09
CA SER A 300 -7.00 5.37 -32.59
C SER A 300 -6.40 3.98 -32.44
N ALA A 301 -6.94 3.18 -31.53
CA ALA A 301 -6.59 1.76 -31.43
C ALA A 301 -7.76 0.95 -30.86
N ILE A 302 -7.81 -0.32 -31.24
CA ILE A 302 -8.63 -1.33 -30.56
C ILE A 302 -7.95 -1.79 -29.27
N VAL A 303 -8.72 -2.28 -28.30
CA VAL A 303 -8.24 -2.68 -26.97
C VAL A 303 -8.68 -4.08 -26.62
#